data_AF-A0A7D5R579-F1
#
_entry.id   AF-A0A7D5R579-F1
#
_cell.length_a   1.000
_cell.length_b   1.000
_cell.length_c   1.000
_cell.angle_alpha   90.00
_cell.angle_beta   90.00
_cell.angle_gamma   90.00
#
_symmetry.space_group_name_H-M   'P 1'
#
loop_
_entity.id
_entity.type
_entity.pdbx_description
1 polymer ?
#
loop_
_entity_poly.entity_id
_entity_poly.type
_entity_poly.pdbx_seq_one_letter_code
_entity_poly.pdbx_strand_id
1 'polypeptide(L)'
;MLRECFAKEWLTKRDWAYALSEQIFRGKNYDKIEFKLNTKRILISIPEEFQLEIEQICKPHGSIFTPYFDYDFLACKVASNQSRFLDDPREDDFLWIEVKAGNSIPSKAQLKAKSKTPIPVKMCRVKGISNMSNDIFTEFSELKEMPDPKEDFPNFDDMKWRDF
;
A
#
# COMPACT_ATOMS: atom_id res chain seq x y z
N MET A 1 -10.07 7.20 -5.59
CA MET A 1 -9.63 8.61 -5.65
C MET A 1 -8.58 8.90 -4.58
N LEU A 2 -8.90 8.82 -3.28
CA LEU A 2 -7.97 9.13 -2.18
C LEU A 2 -6.66 8.34 -2.19
N ARG A 3 -6.74 7.00 -2.26
CA ARG A 3 -5.59 6.10 -2.27
C ARG A 3 -4.63 6.40 -3.44
N GLU A 4 -5.17 6.69 -4.62
CA GLU A 4 -4.35 7.00 -5.79
C GLU A 4 -3.71 8.39 -5.72
N CYS A 5 -4.37 9.35 -5.07
CA CYS A 5 -3.75 10.63 -4.72
C CYS A 5 -2.57 10.42 -3.78
N PHE A 6 -2.72 9.61 -2.72
CA PHE A 6 -1.61 9.24 -1.84
C PHE A 6 -0.45 8.64 -2.64
N ALA A 7 -0.73 7.66 -3.50
CA ALA A 7 0.31 6.99 -4.26
C ALA A 7 1.10 7.96 -5.16
N LYS A 8 0.41 8.88 -5.85
CA LYS A 8 1.06 9.90 -6.70
C LYS A 8 1.84 10.95 -5.89
N GLU A 9 1.32 11.38 -4.75
CA GLU A 9 1.93 12.44 -3.96
C GLU A 9 3.07 11.94 -3.08
N TRP A 10 3.00 10.70 -2.62
CA TRP A 10 3.96 10.17 -1.67
C TRP A 10 4.92 9.15 -2.28
N LEU A 11 4.40 8.12 -2.97
CA LEU A 11 5.20 7.01 -3.47
C LEU A 11 6.02 7.43 -4.69
N THR A 12 5.35 7.94 -5.73
CA THR A 12 6.04 8.19 -7.00
C THR A 12 7.03 9.37 -6.95
N LYS A 13 6.89 10.29 -5.98
CA LYS A 13 7.88 11.35 -5.68
C LYS A 13 9.12 10.84 -4.94
N ARG A 14 9.06 9.63 -4.38
CA ARG A 14 10.15 9.00 -3.60
C ARG A 14 10.68 7.74 -4.28
N ASP A 15 10.45 7.63 -5.58
CA ASP A 15 10.86 6.50 -6.42
C ASP A 15 10.29 5.14 -5.95
N TRP A 16 9.07 5.15 -5.42
CA TRP A 16 8.28 3.93 -5.18
C TRP A 16 7.25 3.76 -6.29
N ALA A 17 7.36 2.67 -7.04
CA ALA A 17 6.33 2.23 -7.96
C ALA A 17 5.25 1.46 -7.18
N TYR A 18 4.01 1.46 -7.64
CA TYR A 18 2.90 0.83 -6.92
C TYR A 18 1.92 0.07 -7.83
N ALA A 19 1.37 -1.02 -7.33
CA ALA A 19 0.28 -1.77 -7.94
C ALA A 19 -0.88 -1.85 -6.95
N LEU A 20 -2.11 -1.62 -7.42
CA LEU A 20 -3.31 -1.78 -6.60
C LEU A 20 -3.58 -3.27 -6.39
N SER A 21 -3.90 -3.70 -5.17
CA SER A 21 -4.24 -5.11 -4.86
C SER A 21 -5.35 -5.65 -5.76
N GLU A 22 -6.35 -4.81 -6.05
CA GLU A 22 -7.43 -5.11 -7.01
C GLU A 22 -6.92 -5.42 -8.42
N GLN A 23 -5.91 -4.68 -8.89
CA GLN A 23 -5.33 -4.89 -10.22
C GLN A 23 -4.47 -6.15 -10.26
N ILE A 24 -3.71 -6.42 -9.20
CA ILE A 24 -2.92 -7.64 -9.05
C ILE A 24 -3.83 -8.87 -9.12
N PHE A 25 -4.90 -8.87 -8.32
CA PHE A 25 -5.89 -9.96 -8.31
C PHE A 25 -6.52 -10.21 -9.69
N ARG A 26 -6.86 -9.15 -10.42
CA ARG A 26 -7.43 -9.26 -11.77
C ARG A 26 -6.44 -9.82 -12.79
N GLY A 27 -5.16 -9.47 -12.65
CA GLY A 27 -4.10 -9.96 -13.53
C GLY A 27 -3.84 -11.46 -13.38
N LYS A 28 -4.05 -12.01 -12.18
CA LYS A 28 -3.80 -13.43 -11.83
C LYS A 28 -2.40 -13.93 -12.19
N ASN A 29 -1.46 -13.00 -12.34
CA ASN A 29 -0.07 -13.30 -12.64
C ASN A 29 0.80 -12.73 -11.52
N TYR A 30 1.36 -13.62 -10.70
CA TYR A 30 2.07 -13.24 -9.50
C TYR A 30 3.60 -13.33 -9.65
N ASP A 31 4.11 -13.84 -10.76
CA ASP A 31 5.55 -13.87 -11.08
C ASP A 31 6.05 -12.51 -11.57
N LYS A 32 5.21 -11.76 -12.30
CA LYS A 32 5.49 -10.43 -12.82
C LYS A 32 4.24 -9.56 -12.71
N ILE A 33 4.38 -8.47 -11.98
CA ILE A 33 3.29 -7.52 -11.73
C ILE A 33 3.62 -6.19 -12.40
N GLU A 34 2.61 -5.55 -12.99
CA GLU A 34 2.73 -4.21 -13.55
C GLU A 34 2.55 -3.15 -12.44
N PHE A 35 3.62 -2.42 -12.16
CA PHE A 35 3.62 -1.29 -11.23
C PHE A 35 3.53 0.04 -11.99
N LYS A 36 2.90 1.03 -11.36
CA LYS A 36 2.79 2.40 -11.83
C LYS A 36 3.84 3.26 -11.15
N LEU A 37 4.60 4.02 -11.94
CA LEU A 37 5.48 5.09 -11.46
C LEU A 37 5.22 6.34 -12.30
N ASN A 38 4.54 7.32 -11.74
CA ASN A 38 4.05 8.49 -12.48
C ASN A 38 3.22 8.05 -13.71
N THR A 39 3.66 8.44 -14.91
CA THR A 39 3.04 8.04 -16.19
C THR A 39 3.59 6.73 -16.75
N LYS A 40 4.65 6.17 -16.14
CA LYS A 40 5.29 4.93 -16.59
C LYS A 40 4.57 3.70 -16.04
N ARG A 41 4.72 2.59 -16.76
CA ARG A 41 4.43 1.22 -16.32
C ARG A 41 5.74 0.45 -16.29
N ILE A 42 5.98 -0.24 -15.20
CA ILE A 42 7.19 -1.03 -14.97
C ILE A 42 6.72 -2.44 -14.61
N LEU A 43 7.15 -3.43 -15.39
CA LEU A 43 6.95 -4.84 -15.05
C LEU A 43 8.06 -5.25 -14.08
N ILE A 44 7.66 -5.70 -12.89
CA ILE A 44 8.58 -6.08 -11.83
C ILE A 44 8.39 -7.57 -11.56
N SER A 45 9.49 -8.32 -11.63
CA SER A 45 9.52 -9.72 -11.22
C SER A 45 9.36 -9.82 -9.72
N ILE A 46 8.54 -10.76 -9.27
CA ILE A 46 8.24 -10.98 -7.87
C ILE A 46 9.06 -12.18 -7.38
N PRO A 47 9.85 -12.02 -6.30
CA PRO A 47 10.55 -13.12 -5.67
C PRO A 47 9.60 -14.29 -5.34
N GLU A 48 10.03 -15.52 -5.57
CA GLU A 48 9.18 -16.72 -5.47
C GLU A 48 8.52 -16.86 -4.09
N GLU A 49 9.27 -16.51 -3.04
CA GLU A 49 8.86 -16.48 -1.65
C GLU A 49 7.68 -15.53 -1.36
N PHE A 50 7.49 -14.50 -2.18
CA PHE A 50 6.41 -13.51 -2.02
C PHE A 50 5.16 -13.85 -2.83
N GLN A 51 5.25 -14.73 -3.83
CA GLN A 51 4.13 -14.98 -4.76
C GLN A 51 2.89 -15.53 -4.04
N LEU A 52 3.09 -16.50 -3.14
CA LEU A 52 2.00 -17.08 -2.35
C LEU A 52 1.38 -16.04 -1.40
N GLU A 53 2.21 -15.19 -0.81
CA GLU A 53 1.74 -14.10 0.06
C GLU A 53 0.86 -13.12 -0.74
N ILE A 54 1.36 -12.66 -1.88
CA ILE A 54 0.65 -11.71 -2.75
C ILE A 54 -0.68 -12.29 -3.23
N GLU A 55 -0.71 -13.56 -3.62
CA GLU A 55 -1.94 -14.25 -3.99
C GLU A 55 -2.96 -14.24 -2.84
N GLN A 56 -2.53 -14.54 -1.62
CA GLN A 56 -3.41 -14.58 -0.45
C GLN A 56 -3.93 -13.19 -0.05
N ILE A 57 -3.05 -12.20 -0.02
CA ILE A 57 -3.38 -10.81 0.37
C ILE A 57 -4.25 -10.12 -0.67
N CYS A 58 -4.00 -10.37 -1.95
CA CYS A 58 -4.81 -9.81 -3.03
C CYS A 58 -6.12 -10.55 -3.24
N LYS A 59 -6.40 -11.64 -2.52
CA LYS A 59 -7.71 -12.29 -2.61
C LYS A 59 -8.77 -11.38 -1.96
N PRO A 60 -9.81 -10.98 -2.69
CA PRO A 60 -10.83 -10.11 -2.14
C PRO A 60 -11.70 -10.84 -1.12
N HIS A 61 -12.16 -10.08 -0.13
CA HIS A 61 -13.17 -10.45 0.84
C HIS A 61 -14.51 -9.79 0.48
N GLY A 62 -15.60 -10.26 1.11
CA GLY A 62 -16.93 -9.68 0.93
C GLY A 62 -17.66 -10.21 -0.31
N SER A 63 -18.67 -9.45 -0.76
CA SER A 63 -19.49 -9.85 -1.90
C SER A 63 -18.79 -9.58 -3.24
N ILE A 64 -19.22 -10.28 -4.29
CA ILE A 64 -18.71 -10.06 -5.67
C ILE A 64 -18.96 -8.61 -6.14
N PHE A 65 -20.01 -7.95 -5.64
CA PHE A 65 -20.37 -6.58 -6.01
C PHE A 65 -19.60 -5.52 -5.21
N THR A 66 -19.13 -5.88 -4.02
CA THR A 66 -18.43 -4.97 -3.10
C THR A 66 -17.21 -5.66 -2.49
N PRO A 67 -16.25 -6.11 -3.31
CA PRO A 67 -15.05 -6.74 -2.80
C PRO A 67 -14.21 -5.71 -2.05
N TYR A 68 -13.55 -6.15 -0.98
CA TYR A 68 -12.54 -5.36 -0.29
C TYR A 68 -11.27 -6.19 -0.10
N PHE A 69 -10.13 -5.50 0.01
CA PHE A 69 -8.81 -6.10 0.09
C PHE A 69 -8.17 -5.75 1.43
N ASP A 70 -7.23 -6.57 1.89
CA ASP A 70 -6.57 -6.32 3.18
C ASP A 70 -5.65 -5.10 3.11
N TYR A 71 -5.00 -4.84 1.98
CA TYR A 71 -4.19 -3.63 1.76
C TYR A 71 -4.52 -2.97 0.42
N ASP A 72 -4.31 -1.66 0.31
CA ASP A 72 -4.54 -0.89 -0.91
C ASP A 72 -3.50 -1.17 -2.01
N PHE A 73 -2.21 -1.25 -1.63
CA PHE A 73 -1.09 -1.30 -2.57
C PHE A 73 -0.01 -2.30 -2.18
N LEU A 74 0.54 -2.97 -3.20
CA LEU A 74 1.92 -3.42 -3.17
C LEU A 74 2.80 -2.33 -3.80
N ALA A 75 3.82 -1.87 -3.07
CA ALA A 75 4.81 -0.92 -3.54
C ALA A 75 6.16 -1.61 -3.69
N CYS A 76 6.95 -1.16 -4.67
CA CYS A 76 8.30 -1.60 -4.89
C CYS A 76 9.21 -0.38 -5.13
N LYS A 77 10.34 -0.32 -4.43
CA LYS A 77 11.34 0.71 -4.62
C LYS A 77 12.03 0.49 -5.96
N VAL A 78 12.08 1.54 -6.77
CA VAL A 78 12.69 1.52 -8.09
C VAL A 78 13.64 2.70 -8.21
N ALA A 79 14.65 2.63 -9.08
CA ALA A 79 15.43 3.82 -9.38
C ALA A 79 14.61 4.78 -10.26
N SER A 80 14.78 6.10 -10.11
CA SER A 80 14.10 7.10 -10.93
C SER A 80 14.35 6.95 -12.45
N ASN A 81 15.51 6.40 -12.82
CA ASN A 81 15.90 6.08 -14.19
C ASN A 81 15.57 4.62 -14.62
N GLN A 82 14.81 3.87 -13.81
CA GLN A 82 14.48 2.48 -14.10
C GLN A 82 13.83 2.32 -15.48
N SER A 83 14.23 1.25 -16.16
CA SER A 83 13.66 0.83 -17.43
C SER A 83 12.20 0.36 -17.26
N ARG A 84 11.56 -0.11 -18.35
CA ARG A 84 10.21 -0.69 -18.28
C ARG A 84 10.16 -2.05 -17.56
N PHE A 85 11.32 -2.62 -17.22
CA PHE A 85 11.44 -3.93 -16.59
C PHE A 85 12.41 -3.87 -15.40
N LEU A 86 12.09 -4.60 -14.34
CA LEU A 86 12.95 -4.85 -13.18
C LEU A 86 12.86 -6.34 -12.84
N ASP A 87 13.87 -7.11 -13.25
CA ASP A 87 13.81 -8.58 -13.18
C ASP A 87 14.35 -9.16 -11.85
N ASP A 88 15.10 -8.40 -11.07
CA ASP A 88 15.74 -8.86 -9.82
C ASP A 88 15.66 -7.79 -8.72
N PRO A 89 14.45 -7.42 -8.26
CA PRO A 89 14.28 -6.54 -7.10
C PRO A 89 14.68 -7.27 -5.81
N ARG A 90 15.22 -6.53 -4.85
CA ARG A 90 15.58 -7.10 -3.55
C ARG A 90 14.34 -7.26 -2.68
N GLU A 91 14.36 -8.22 -1.76
CA GLU A 91 13.25 -8.45 -0.82
C GLU A 91 12.90 -7.18 -0.02
N ASP A 92 13.90 -6.39 0.38
CA ASP A 92 13.75 -5.15 1.14
C ASP A 92 13.21 -3.96 0.31
N ASP A 93 13.06 -4.16 -1.01
CA ASP A 93 12.47 -3.15 -1.89
C ASP A 93 10.93 -3.25 -1.95
N PHE A 94 10.30 -4.25 -1.33
CA PHE A 94 8.84 -4.41 -1.32
C PHE A 94 8.17 -3.91 -0.05
N LEU A 95 6.95 -3.39 -0.20
CA LEU A 95 6.15 -2.88 0.89
C LEU A 95 4.65 -2.97 0.62
N TRP A 96 3.88 -3.50 1.57
CA TRP A 96 2.43 -3.34 1.58
C TRP A 96 2.04 -1.99 2.17
N ILE A 97 1.04 -1.35 1.58
CA ILE A 97 0.54 -0.07 2.06
C ILE A 97 -0.98 -0.10 2.17
N GLU A 98 -1.46 0.34 3.34
CA GLU A 98 -2.86 0.62 3.61
C GLU A 98 -3.08 2.13 3.81
N VAL A 99 -4.10 2.70 3.16
CA VAL A 99 -4.48 4.10 3.33
C VAL A 99 -5.78 4.20 4.12
N LYS A 100 -5.71 4.82 5.30
CA LYS A 100 -6.87 5.06 6.16
C LYS A 100 -7.31 6.52 6.10
N ALA A 101 -8.62 6.75 5.98
CA ALA A 101 -9.20 8.09 6.05
C ALA A 101 -9.61 8.43 7.49
N GLY A 102 -9.35 9.67 7.93
CA GLY A 102 -9.80 10.15 9.24
C GLY A 102 -9.25 9.29 10.39
N ASN A 103 -10.09 9.00 11.40
CA ASN A 103 -9.74 8.16 12.55
C ASN A 103 -9.90 6.64 12.28
N SER A 104 -9.98 6.21 11.01
CA SER A 104 -10.18 4.78 10.70
C SER A 104 -8.98 3.94 11.13
N ILE A 105 -9.24 2.83 11.80
CA ILE A 105 -8.21 1.89 12.28
C ILE A 105 -8.12 0.64 11.38
N PRO A 106 -7.00 -0.10 11.42
CA PRO A 106 -6.91 -1.42 10.79
C PRO A 106 -7.97 -2.38 11.33
N SER A 107 -8.56 -3.17 10.43
CA SER A 107 -9.50 -4.23 10.81
C SER A 107 -8.76 -5.42 11.41
N LYS A 108 -9.49 -6.30 12.13
CA LYS A 108 -8.93 -7.57 12.62
C LYS A 108 -8.37 -8.44 11.50
N ALA A 109 -8.98 -8.39 10.30
CA ALA A 109 -8.48 -9.13 9.14
C ALA A 109 -7.12 -8.60 8.69
N GLN A 110 -6.96 -7.27 8.64
CA GLN A 110 -5.70 -6.61 8.28
C GLN A 110 -4.58 -6.93 9.29
N LEU A 111 -4.89 -6.89 10.59
CA LEU A 111 -3.91 -7.26 11.63
C LEU A 111 -3.53 -8.74 11.56
N LYS A 112 -4.49 -9.62 11.27
CA LYS A 112 -4.23 -11.06 11.07
C LYS A 112 -3.39 -11.30 9.82
N ALA A 113 -3.66 -10.59 8.73
CA ALA A 113 -2.85 -10.63 7.52
C ALA A 113 -1.41 -10.22 7.81
N LYS A 114 -1.21 -9.07 8.49
CA LYS A 114 0.10 -8.56 8.88
C LYS A 114 0.96 -9.58 9.64
N SER A 115 0.36 -10.32 10.58
CA SER A 115 1.11 -11.34 11.33
C SER A 115 1.62 -12.53 10.51
N LYS A 116 1.25 -12.61 9.23
CA LYS A 116 1.55 -13.74 8.33
C LYS A 116 2.33 -13.34 7.09
N THR A 117 2.59 -12.05 6.90
CA THR A 117 3.24 -11.50 5.71
C THR A 117 4.70 -11.18 6.02
N PRO A 118 5.69 -11.84 5.36
CA PRO A 118 7.08 -11.41 5.43
C PRO A 118 7.32 -10.02 4.82
N ILE A 119 6.54 -9.60 3.80
CA ILE A 119 6.64 -8.24 3.28
C ILE A 119 6.19 -7.23 4.36
N PRO A 120 6.99 -6.18 4.66
CA PRO A 120 6.61 -5.18 5.65
C PRO A 120 5.33 -4.45 5.27
N VAL A 121 4.54 -4.05 6.28
CA VAL A 121 3.23 -3.41 6.09
C VAL A 121 3.23 -2.02 6.74
N LYS A 122 3.03 -1.00 5.91
CA LYS A 122 2.92 0.39 6.35
C LYS A 122 1.50 0.90 6.20
N MET A 123 1.15 1.85 7.05
CA MET A 123 -0.12 2.55 6.99
C MET A 123 0.12 4.04 6.79
N CYS A 124 -0.63 4.64 5.87
CA CYS A 124 -0.77 6.08 5.74
C CYS A 124 -2.15 6.50 6.26
N ARG A 125 -2.20 7.60 6.98
CA ARG A 125 -3.44 8.24 7.39
C ARG A 125 -3.66 9.52 6.60
N VAL A 126 -4.87 9.70 6.11
CA VAL A 126 -5.31 10.96 5.50
C VAL A 126 -6.00 11.80 6.57
N LYS A 127 -5.36 12.90 6.97
CA LYS A 127 -5.81 13.75 8.09
C LYS A 127 -6.97 14.67 7.70
N GLY A 128 -7.05 15.08 6.44
CA GLY A 128 -8.15 15.90 5.94
C GLY A 128 -8.12 16.08 4.43
N ILE A 129 -9.28 16.36 3.88
CA ILE A 129 -9.46 16.90 2.52
C ILE A 129 -10.04 18.29 2.71
N SER A 130 -9.25 19.34 2.54
CA SER A 130 -9.76 20.71 2.61
C SER A 130 -10.08 21.22 1.21
N ASN A 131 -11.35 21.56 0.98
CA ASN A 131 -11.77 22.32 -0.19
C ASN A 131 -11.68 23.81 0.15
N MET A 132 -10.65 24.47 -0.34
CA MET A 132 -10.63 25.93 -0.40
C MET A 132 -10.58 26.33 -1.87
N SER A 133 -11.62 27.04 -2.32
CA SER A 133 -11.75 27.66 -3.66
C SER A 133 -11.16 26.83 -4.81
N ASN A 134 -11.90 25.82 -5.29
CA ASN A 134 -11.57 24.95 -6.43
C ASN A 134 -10.33 24.04 -6.30
N ASP A 135 -9.55 24.13 -5.22
CA ASP A 135 -8.41 23.25 -4.97
C ASP A 135 -8.70 22.24 -3.84
N ILE A 136 -8.42 20.97 -4.11
CA ILE A 136 -8.51 19.86 -3.15
C ILE A 136 -7.13 19.64 -2.54
N PHE A 137 -6.93 20.07 -1.30
CA PHE A 137 -5.71 19.75 -0.54
C PHE A 137 -5.93 18.49 0.28
N THR A 138 -5.04 17.51 0.12
CA THR A 138 -5.06 16.27 0.91
C THR A 138 -3.81 16.23 1.77
N GLU A 139 -3.98 16.21 3.10
CA GLU A 139 -2.87 16.06 4.03
C GLU A 139 -2.67 14.59 4.40
N PHE A 140 -1.47 14.08 4.16
CA PHE A 140 -1.06 12.72 4.47
C PHE A 140 -0.13 12.71 5.68
N SER A 141 -0.36 11.80 6.63
CA SER A 141 0.63 11.50 7.67
C SER A 141 1.84 10.79 7.08
N GLU A 142 2.93 10.76 7.85
CA GLU A 142 4.04 9.83 7.59
C GLU A 142 3.53 8.38 7.50
N LEU A 143 4.22 7.57 6.67
CA LEU A 143 4.06 6.13 6.70
C LEU A 143 4.58 5.58 8.02
N LYS A 144 3.71 4.93 8.77
CA LYS A 144 4.06 4.25 10.01
C LYS A 144 3.94 2.75 9.84
N GLU A 145 4.70 2.01 10.64
CA GLU A 145 4.44 0.58 10.83
C GLU A 145 2.99 0.39 11.25
N MET A 146 2.30 -0.57 10.62
CA MET A 146 1.00 -0.99 11.14
C MET A 146 1.20 -1.52 12.58
N PRO A 147 0.29 -1.30 13.54
CA PRO A 147 0.43 -1.81 14.90
C PRO A 147 0.51 -3.36 14.94
N ASP A 148 1.12 -3.93 15.98
CA ASP A 148 1.19 -5.38 16.17
C ASP A 148 -0.15 -5.90 16.75
N PRO A 149 -0.72 -7.02 16.26
CA PRO A 149 -1.91 -7.62 16.84
C PRO A 149 -1.81 -8.01 18.33
N LYS A 150 -0.60 -8.11 18.89
CA LYS A 150 -0.38 -8.48 20.31
C LYS A 150 -0.29 -7.29 21.27
N GLU A 151 -0.22 -6.06 20.77
CA GLU A 151 -0.34 -4.88 21.62
C GLU A 151 -1.83 -4.66 21.92
N ASP A 152 -2.18 -4.48 23.22
CA ASP A 152 -3.50 -3.96 23.59
C ASP A 152 -3.80 -2.78 22.69
N PHE A 153 -4.91 -2.81 21.93
CA PHE A 153 -5.27 -1.79 20.95
C PHE A 153 -4.90 -0.42 21.52
N PRO A 154 -3.79 0.21 21.09
CA PRO A 154 -3.36 1.42 21.74
C PRO A 154 -4.48 2.42 21.55
N ASN A 155 -4.85 3.12 22.64
CA ASN A 155 -5.69 4.29 22.47
C ASN A 155 -4.93 5.21 21.52
N PHE A 156 -5.46 5.46 20.33
CA PHE A 156 -4.67 5.99 19.20
C PHE A 156 -4.17 7.43 19.44
N ASP A 157 -4.74 8.12 20.43
CA ASP A 157 -4.24 9.40 20.96
C ASP A 157 -2.84 9.26 21.62
N ASP A 158 -2.48 8.05 22.07
CA ASP A 158 -1.17 7.75 22.68
C ASP A 158 -0.10 7.40 21.64
N MET A 159 -0.49 7.09 20.39
CA MET A 159 0.48 6.89 19.31
C MET A 159 1.01 8.24 18.85
N LYS A 160 2.19 8.65 19.33
CA LYS A 160 2.82 9.93 18.93
C LYS A 160 2.90 10.07 17.40
N TRP A 161 2.03 10.89 16.83
CA TRP A 161 2.10 11.36 15.44
C TRP A 161 3.04 12.55 15.43
N ARG A 162 4.18 12.45 14.73
CA ARG A 162 4.95 13.64 14.41
C ARG A 162 4.19 14.34 13.29
N ASP A 163 3.60 15.47 13.63
CA ASP A 163 3.09 16.41 12.67
C ASP A 163 4.26 17.25 12.13
N PHE A 164 4.24 17.56 10.84
CA PHE A 164 5.09 18.58 10.24
C PHE A 164 4.38 19.92 10.27
#